data_AF-A0A8S1ZSR1-F1
#
_entry.id   AF-A0A8S1ZSR1-F1
#
_cell.length_a   1.000
_cell.length_b   1.000
_cell.length_c   1.000
_cell.angle_alpha   90.00
_cell.angle_beta   90.00
_cell.angle_gamma   90.00
#
_symmetry.space_group_name_H-M   'P 1'
#
loop_
_entity.id
_entity.type
_entity.pdbx_description
1 polymer ?
#
loop_
_entity_poly.entity_id
_entity_poly.type
_entity_poly.pdbx_seq_one_letter_code
_entity_poly.pdbx_strand_id
1 'polypeptide(L)'
;MASGHRQQSKLDAKFKAMFETEDEKFQKLLDCLKPLSENQVQVDSFTLSDLNSIFLTACQMVKHVQVLTKIPYKDVRDSMLAKANSLGICPLSHEMNLRHIYDVCQWMKIKAGIKAVVEVQRSEKLKRRATAKGRTVAESAMIRAFNAQFAEYSSELKRARAALEKESDTGVRIRDKYWPVSAFDVAINVLHEEAILDFCRKVEVKCGLYKYVEGLIERKTVCFALREADNLRTVLKEMESFEVLVSSMDGNCLVGDKRKDIGSVLGHGGESSSKRERRLTCTKKDIGPVLGHGR
;
A
#
# COMPACT_ATOMS: atom_id res chain seq x y z
N MET A 1 -10.93 -26.44 40.33
CA MET A 1 -12.16 -27.09 39.80
C MET A 1 -12.43 -26.83 38.31
N ALA A 2 -11.71 -25.96 37.59
CA ALA A 2 -11.92 -25.70 36.15
C ALA A 2 -11.41 -26.80 35.18
N SER A 3 -10.72 -27.83 35.67
CA SER A 3 -10.10 -28.89 34.86
C SER A 3 -11.10 -29.99 34.43
N GLY A 4 -11.97 -30.43 35.34
CA GLY A 4 -12.95 -31.49 35.07
C GLY A 4 -14.02 -31.09 34.04
N HIS A 5 -14.49 -29.84 34.10
CA HIS A 5 -15.49 -29.32 33.16
C HIS A 5 -14.96 -29.23 31.71
N ARG A 6 -13.64 -29.04 31.55
CA ARG A 6 -12.97 -28.97 30.24
C ARG A 6 -12.70 -30.35 29.63
N GLN A 7 -12.62 -31.40 30.45
CA GLN A 7 -12.51 -32.78 29.96
C GLN A 7 -13.87 -33.40 29.67
N GLN A 8 -14.89 -33.13 30.48
CA GLN A 8 -16.27 -33.55 30.24
C GLN A 8 -16.80 -32.97 28.92
N SER A 9 -16.62 -31.66 28.68
CA SER A 9 -17.04 -31.00 27.43
C SER A 9 -16.32 -31.53 26.18
N LYS A 10 -15.07 -31.99 26.31
CA LYS A 10 -14.34 -32.66 25.21
C LYS A 10 -14.90 -34.06 24.94
N LEU A 11 -15.27 -34.80 25.98
CA LEU A 11 -15.87 -36.13 25.84
C LEU A 11 -17.28 -36.05 25.25
N ASP A 12 -18.11 -35.12 25.71
CA ASP A 12 -19.46 -34.90 25.18
C ASP A 12 -19.43 -34.42 23.71
N ALA A 13 -18.49 -33.54 23.35
CA ALA A 13 -18.28 -33.15 21.96
C ALA A 13 -17.81 -34.31 21.09
N LYS A 14 -16.98 -35.22 21.63
CA LYS A 14 -16.49 -36.40 20.93
C LYS A 14 -17.59 -37.45 20.76
N PHE A 15 -18.45 -37.63 21.75
CA PHE A 15 -19.64 -38.49 21.69
C PHE A 15 -20.64 -37.94 20.68
N LYS A 16 -20.95 -36.64 20.72
CA LYS A 16 -21.85 -36.00 19.75
C LYS A 16 -21.34 -36.14 18.31
N ALA A 17 -20.03 -35.96 18.10
CA ALA A 17 -19.41 -36.13 16.79
C ALA A 17 -19.42 -37.60 16.27
N MET A 18 -19.56 -38.60 17.14
CA MET A 18 -19.71 -40.01 16.72
C MET A 18 -21.10 -40.31 16.16
N PHE A 19 -22.12 -39.52 16.51
CA PHE A 19 -23.51 -39.72 16.08
C PHE A 19 -23.99 -38.67 15.07
N GLU A 20 -23.10 -37.78 14.61
CA GLU A 20 -23.45 -36.82 13.56
C GLU A 20 -23.77 -37.53 12.25
N THR A 21 -25.00 -37.33 11.76
CA THR A 21 -25.44 -37.85 10.47
C THR A 21 -24.69 -37.16 9.33
N GLU A 22 -24.65 -37.80 8.15
CA GLU A 22 -24.07 -37.16 6.96
C GLU A 22 -24.80 -35.86 6.61
N ASP A 23 -26.11 -35.79 6.80
CA ASP A 23 -26.92 -34.59 6.59
C ASP A 23 -26.55 -33.46 7.56
N GLU A 24 -26.31 -33.77 8.84
CA GLU A 24 -25.83 -32.78 9.82
C GLU A 24 -24.43 -32.25 9.46
N LYS A 25 -23.54 -33.11 8.97
CA LYS A 25 -22.21 -32.68 8.50
C LYS A 25 -22.30 -31.84 7.23
N PHE A 26 -23.22 -32.18 6.33
CA PHE A 26 -23.47 -31.42 5.11
C PHE A 26 -24.08 -30.04 5.42
N GLN A 27 -24.99 -29.96 6.38
CA GLN A 27 -25.53 -28.67 6.83
C GLN A 27 -24.42 -27.76 7.37
N LYS A 28 -23.46 -28.30 8.14
CA LYS A 28 -22.29 -27.52 8.58
C LYS A 28 -21.42 -27.02 7.42
N LEU A 29 -21.36 -27.77 6.32
CA LEU A 29 -20.67 -27.33 5.11
C LEU A 29 -21.42 -26.16 4.46
N LEU A 30 -22.75 -26.25 4.30
CA LEU A 30 -23.57 -25.16 3.77
C LEU A 30 -23.44 -23.90 4.64
N ASP A 31 -23.49 -24.04 5.96
CA ASP A 31 -23.28 -22.92 6.89
C ASP A 31 -21.88 -22.30 6.72
N CYS A 32 -20.86 -23.12 6.48
CA CYS A 32 -19.50 -22.65 6.22
C CYS A 32 -19.37 -21.94 4.86
N LEU A 33 -20.19 -22.30 3.87
CA LEU A 33 -20.25 -21.72 2.53
C LEU A 33 -21.12 -20.47 2.48
N LYS A 34 -22.02 -20.26 3.44
CA LYS A 34 -22.94 -19.12 3.52
C LYS A 34 -22.29 -17.76 3.20
N PRO A 35 -21.07 -17.41 3.63
CA PRO A 35 -20.45 -16.14 3.26
C PRO A 35 -20.22 -15.94 1.75
N LEU A 36 -20.23 -17.01 0.96
CA LEU A 36 -20.10 -16.95 -0.50
C LEU A 36 -21.40 -16.59 -1.21
N SER A 37 -22.57 -16.69 -0.55
CA SER A 37 -23.82 -16.21 -1.14
C SER A 37 -23.79 -14.70 -1.34
N GLU A 38 -23.13 -13.96 -0.44
CA GLU A 38 -22.84 -12.53 -0.61
C GLU A 38 -22.00 -12.26 -1.87
N ASN A 39 -21.17 -13.22 -2.28
CA ASN A 39 -20.32 -13.17 -3.48
C ASN A 39 -21.04 -13.71 -4.74
N GLN A 40 -22.38 -13.81 -4.71
CA GLN A 40 -23.23 -14.31 -5.80
C GLN A 40 -23.04 -15.79 -6.15
N VAL A 41 -22.49 -16.60 -5.24
CA VAL A 41 -22.43 -18.05 -5.40
C VAL A 41 -23.76 -18.67 -4.98
N GLN A 42 -24.32 -19.56 -5.80
CA GLN A 42 -25.59 -20.24 -5.52
C GLN A 42 -25.40 -21.38 -4.51
N VAL A 43 -25.12 -21.05 -3.26
CA VAL A 43 -24.83 -22.04 -2.20
C VAL A 43 -26.02 -22.97 -1.95
N ASP A 44 -27.25 -22.44 -2.05
CA ASP A 44 -28.49 -23.18 -1.76
C ASP A 44 -28.80 -24.28 -2.80
N SER A 45 -28.15 -24.27 -3.97
CA SER A 45 -28.35 -25.30 -4.99
C SER A 45 -27.49 -26.53 -4.78
N PHE A 46 -26.57 -26.54 -3.80
CA PHE A 46 -25.65 -27.65 -3.59
C PHE A 46 -26.31 -28.81 -2.84
N THR A 47 -26.06 -30.01 -3.32
CA THR A 47 -26.60 -31.25 -2.76
C THR A 47 -25.50 -32.17 -2.22
N LEU A 48 -25.90 -33.14 -1.40
CA LEU A 48 -24.99 -34.20 -0.94
C LEU A 48 -24.41 -35.00 -2.12
N SER A 49 -25.18 -35.16 -3.20
CA SER A 49 -24.73 -35.85 -4.42
C SER A 49 -23.55 -35.12 -5.08
N ASP A 50 -23.60 -33.79 -5.13
CA ASP A 50 -22.51 -32.97 -5.66
C ASP A 50 -21.23 -33.16 -4.86
N LEU A 51 -21.34 -33.25 -3.53
CA LEU A 51 -20.20 -33.50 -2.65
C LEU A 51 -19.59 -34.90 -2.89
N ASN A 52 -20.45 -35.92 -3.00
CA ASN A 52 -20.03 -37.30 -3.27
C ASN A 52 -19.30 -37.43 -4.61
N SER A 53 -19.69 -36.65 -5.62
CA SER A 53 -19.04 -36.63 -6.93
C SER A 53 -17.57 -36.17 -6.88
N ILE A 54 -17.18 -35.44 -5.84
CA ILE A 54 -15.83 -34.89 -5.64
C ILE A 54 -14.98 -35.86 -4.78
N PHE A 55 -15.55 -36.96 -4.30
CA PHE A 55 -14.91 -37.95 -3.41
C PHE A 55 -14.35 -37.33 -2.11
N LEU A 56 -15.05 -36.32 -1.57
CA LEU A 56 -14.70 -35.66 -0.31
C LEU A 56 -15.82 -35.82 0.71
N THR A 57 -15.44 -35.98 1.97
CA THR A 57 -16.39 -35.86 3.08
C THR A 57 -16.72 -34.40 3.37
N ALA A 58 -17.89 -34.11 3.93
CA ALA A 58 -18.29 -32.75 4.27
C ALA A 58 -17.29 -32.09 5.24
N CYS A 59 -16.79 -32.84 6.22
CA CYS A 59 -15.77 -32.37 7.16
C CYS A 59 -14.43 -32.01 6.49
N GLN A 60 -14.01 -32.77 5.47
CA GLN A 60 -12.81 -32.42 4.69
C GLN A 60 -13.07 -31.14 3.90
N MET A 61 -14.20 -31.06 3.19
CA MET A 61 -14.56 -29.90 2.39
C MET A 61 -14.59 -28.61 3.22
N VAL A 62 -15.16 -28.64 4.43
CA VAL A 62 -15.14 -27.50 5.37
C VAL A 62 -13.72 -26.98 5.62
N LYS A 63 -12.72 -27.87 5.80
CA LYS A 63 -11.32 -27.46 6.01
C LYS A 63 -10.71 -26.78 4.78
N HIS A 64 -11.20 -27.07 3.57
CA HIS A 64 -10.76 -26.39 2.36
C HIS A 64 -11.43 -25.03 2.22
N VAL A 65 -12.75 -25.00 2.32
CA VAL A 65 -13.59 -23.81 2.14
C VAL A 65 -13.23 -22.68 3.13
N GLN A 66 -12.86 -23.03 4.36
CA GLN A 66 -12.48 -22.05 5.38
C GLN A 66 -11.34 -21.12 4.97
N VAL A 67 -10.46 -21.50 4.02
CA VAL A 67 -9.40 -20.61 3.54
C VAL A 67 -9.98 -19.40 2.81
N LEU A 68 -11.09 -19.58 2.10
CA LEU A 68 -11.80 -18.51 1.40
C LEU A 68 -12.83 -17.83 2.30
N THR A 69 -13.61 -18.59 3.07
CA THR A 69 -14.75 -18.04 3.82
C THR A 69 -14.38 -17.38 5.15
N LYS A 70 -13.18 -17.64 5.70
CA LYS A 70 -12.64 -16.89 6.84
C LYS A 70 -12.13 -15.50 6.48
N ILE A 71 -12.06 -15.15 5.19
CA ILE A 71 -11.73 -13.79 4.77
C ILE A 71 -12.93 -12.90 5.14
N PRO A 72 -12.78 -11.94 6.08
CA PRO A 72 -13.93 -11.25 6.65
C PRO A 72 -14.57 -10.26 5.68
N TYR A 73 -13.79 -9.72 4.74
CA TYR A 73 -14.26 -8.66 3.85
C TYR A 73 -14.72 -9.23 2.51
N LYS A 74 -15.95 -8.84 2.11
CA LYS A 74 -16.61 -9.28 0.88
C LYS A 74 -15.82 -8.90 -0.38
N ASP A 75 -15.35 -7.65 -0.46
CA ASP A 75 -14.51 -7.09 -1.53
C ASP A 75 -13.24 -7.93 -1.78
N VAL A 76 -12.61 -8.41 -0.71
CA VAL A 76 -11.45 -9.31 -0.80
C VAL A 76 -11.85 -10.66 -1.36
N ARG A 77 -12.98 -11.24 -0.94
CA ARG A 77 -13.48 -12.51 -1.50
C ARG A 77 -13.85 -12.37 -2.98
N ASP A 78 -14.55 -11.29 -3.36
CA ASP A 78 -14.90 -10.98 -4.75
C ASP A 78 -13.63 -10.87 -5.62
N SER A 79 -12.63 -10.14 -5.14
CA SER A 79 -11.36 -9.98 -5.86
C SER A 79 -10.56 -11.28 -5.96
N MET A 80 -10.65 -12.15 -4.94
CA MET A 80 -10.04 -13.49 -4.98
C MET A 80 -10.70 -14.37 -6.04
N LEU A 81 -12.04 -14.37 -6.11
CA LEU A 81 -12.80 -15.12 -7.11
C LEU A 81 -12.55 -14.58 -8.53
N ALA A 82 -12.54 -13.26 -8.70
CA ALA A 82 -12.18 -12.63 -9.97
C ALA A 82 -10.75 -13.01 -10.43
N LYS A 83 -9.80 -13.05 -9.49
CA LYS A 83 -8.43 -13.50 -9.81
C LYS A 83 -8.40 -14.97 -10.22
N ALA A 84 -9.11 -15.84 -9.52
CA ALA A 84 -9.20 -17.25 -9.88
C ALA A 84 -9.86 -17.47 -11.25
N ASN A 85 -10.91 -16.70 -11.56
CA ASN A 85 -11.56 -16.70 -12.86
C ASN A 85 -10.61 -16.25 -13.99
N SER A 86 -9.84 -15.19 -13.77
CA SER A 86 -8.84 -14.71 -14.75
C SER A 86 -7.74 -15.74 -15.05
N LEU A 87 -7.54 -16.71 -14.15
CA LEU A 87 -6.59 -17.82 -14.30
C LEU A 87 -7.24 -19.10 -14.85
N GLY A 88 -8.53 -19.06 -15.18
CA GLY A 88 -9.28 -20.22 -15.68
C GLY A 88 -9.55 -21.30 -14.62
N ILE A 89 -9.42 -20.98 -13.33
CA ILE A 89 -9.61 -21.95 -12.24
C ILE A 89 -11.09 -22.17 -11.92
N CYS A 90 -11.91 -21.13 -12.09
CA CYS A 90 -13.35 -21.20 -11.87
C CYS A 90 -14.09 -20.35 -12.91
N PRO A 91 -15.37 -20.66 -13.18
CA PRO A 91 -16.24 -19.81 -13.97
C PRO A 91 -16.64 -18.55 -13.18
N LEU A 92 -17.61 -17.78 -13.69
CA LEU A 92 -18.21 -16.66 -12.98
C LEU A 92 -18.89 -17.15 -11.70
N SER A 93 -18.96 -16.29 -10.67
CA SER A 93 -19.42 -16.68 -9.32
C SER A 93 -20.77 -17.39 -9.30
N HIS A 94 -21.72 -16.97 -10.15
CA HIS A 94 -23.07 -17.53 -10.20
C HIS A 94 -23.15 -18.91 -10.87
N GLU A 95 -22.09 -19.35 -11.55
CA GLU A 95 -21.99 -20.67 -12.21
C GLU A 95 -21.09 -21.64 -11.43
N MET A 96 -20.61 -21.23 -10.25
CA MET A 96 -19.71 -22.06 -9.46
C MET A 96 -20.45 -23.21 -8.79
N ASN A 97 -19.91 -24.43 -8.96
CA ASN A 97 -20.32 -25.62 -8.23
C ASN A 97 -19.32 -25.93 -7.09
N LEU A 98 -19.62 -26.94 -6.27
CA LEU A 98 -18.73 -27.37 -5.18
C LEU A 98 -17.31 -27.72 -5.64
N ARG A 99 -17.17 -28.27 -6.86
CA ARG A 99 -15.87 -28.62 -7.42
C ARG A 99 -15.02 -27.38 -7.70
N HIS A 100 -15.60 -26.37 -8.34
CA HIS A 100 -14.94 -25.09 -8.59
C HIS A 100 -14.52 -24.41 -7.28
N ILE A 101 -15.38 -24.44 -6.25
CA ILE A 101 -15.03 -23.89 -4.92
C ILE A 101 -13.84 -24.64 -4.32
N TYR A 102 -13.84 -25.97 -4.40
CA TYR A 102 -12.73 -26.79 -3.93
C TYR A 102 -11.42 -26.45 -4.67
N ASP A 103 -11.47 -26.34 -6.00
CA ASP A 103 -10.29 -26.06 -6.83
C ASP A 103 -9.70 -24.67 -6.54
N VAL A 104 -10.55 -23.65 -6.34
CA VAL A 104 -10.11 -22.32 -5.86
C VAL A 104 -9.43 -22.42 -4.50
N CYS A 105 -10.04 -23.14 -3.56
CA CYS A 105 -9.48 -23.31 -2.22
C CYS A 105 -8.16 -24.10 -2.20
N GLN A 106 -7.98 -25.03 -3.14
CA GLN A 106 -6.72 -25.75 -3.33
C GLN A 106 -5.65 -24.85 -3.92
N TRP A 107 -6.00 -24.09 -4.97
CA TRP A 107 -5.09 -23.12 -5.55
C TRP A 107 -4.59 -22.10 -4.52
N MET A 108 -5.44 -21.61 -3.61
CA MET A 108 -5.02 -20.69 -2.54
C MET A 108 -3.96 -21.28 -1.60
N LYS A 109 -3.78 -22.60 -1.56
CA LYS A 109 -2.79 -23.30 -0.72
C LYS A 109 -1.46 -23.54 -1.42
N ILE A 110 -1.39 -23.46 -2.75
CA ILE A 110 -0.13 -23.64 -3.49
C ILE A 110 0.69 -22.34 -3.51
N LYS A 111 2.00 -22.44 -3.80
CA LYS A 111 2.90 -21.27 -3.81
C LYS A 111 2.40 -20.11 -4.69
N ALA A 112 1.89 -20.42 -5.89
CA ALA A 112 1.35 -19.42 -6.81
C ALA A 112 0.10 -18.73 -6.25
N GLY A 113 -0.84 -19.49 -5.67
CA GLY A 113 -2.04 -18.92 -5.07
C GLY A 113 -1.75 -18.15 -3.78
N ILE A 114 -0.82 -18.60 -2.94
CA ILE A 114 -0.38 -17.83 -1.76
C ILE A 114 0.12 -16.44 -2.18
N LYS A 115 0.93 -16.37 -3.25
CA LYS A 115 1.41 -15.09 -3.80
C LYS A 115 0.24 -14.21 -4.25
N ALA A 116 -0.71 -14.78 -4.99
CA ALA A 116 -1.90 -14.07 -5.47
C ALA A 116 -2.81 -13.60 -4.33
N VAL A 117 -3.02 -14.42 -3.30
CA VAL A 117 -3.79 -14.05 -2.09
C VAL A 117 -3.19 -12.83 -1.42
N VAL A 118 -1.86 -12.82 -1.23
CA VAL A 118 -1.16 -11.68 -0.62
C VAL A 118 -1.30 -10.42 -1.49
N GLU A 119 -1.25 -10.56 -2.81
CA GLU A 119 -1.41 -9.46 -3.76
C GLU A 119 -2.82 -8.86 -3.72
N VAL A 120 -3.86 -9.71 -3.77
CA VAL A 120 -5.26 -9.28 -3.65
C VAL A 120 -5.52 -8.60 -2.32
N GLN A 121 -5.10 -9.20 -1.20
CA GLN A 121 -5.27 -8.61 0.13
C GLN A 121 -4.60 -7.24 0.26
N ARG A 122 -3.42 -7.07 -0.34
CA ARG A 122 -2.72 -5.78 -0.36
C ARG A 122 -3.46 -4.75 -1.20
N SER A 123 -3.92 -5.14 -2.38
CA SER A 123 -4.64 -4.26 -3.32
C SER A 123 -5.96 -3.79 -2.72
N GLU A 124 -6.76 -4.68 -2.15
CA GLU A 124 -8.03 -4.33 -1.50
C GLU A 124 -7.84 -3.53 -0.21
N LYS A 125 -6.75 -3.78 0.54
CA LYS A 125 -6.38 -2.92 1.68
C LYS A 125 -6.04 -1.50 1.20
N LEU A 126 -5.39 -1.37 0.06
CA LEU A 126 -5.06 -0.07 -0.53
C LEU A 126 -6.32 0.65 -1.02
N LYS A 127 -7.19 -0.04 -1.78
CA LYS A 127 -8.49 0.50 -2.25
C LYS A 127 -9.31 1.08 -1.11
N ARG A 128 -9.47 0.32 -0.02
CA ARG A 128 -10.23 0.77 1.15
C ARG A 128 -9.64 2.03 1.80
N ARG A 129 -8.31 2.13 1.88
CA ARG A 129 -7.65 3.34 2.39
C ARG A 129 -7.84 4.53 1.47
N ALA A 130 -7.82 4.29 0.17
CA ALA A 130 -8.06 5.31 -0.84
C ALA A 130 -9.49 5.86 -0.73
N THR A 131 -10.49 4.97 -0.76
CA THR A 131 -11.91 5.32 -0.64
C THR A 131 -12.20 6.05 0.68
N ALA A 132 -11.63 5.61 1.80
CA ALA A 132 -11.82 6.27 3.10
C ALA A 132 -11.32 7.72 3.15
N LYS A 133 -10.41 8.10 2.24
CA LYS A 133 -9.85 9.46 2.14
C LYS A 133 -10.33 10.20 0.88
N GLY A 134 -11.30 9.65 0.14
CA GLY A 134 -11.78 10.22 -1.12
C GLY A 134 -10.74 10.26 -2.24
N ARG A 135 -9.75 9.36 -2.20
CA ARG A 135 -8.65 9.30 -3.17
C ARG A 135 -8.77 8.13 -4.12
N THR A 136 -8.06 8.21 -5.22
CA THR A 136 -7.83 7.09 -6.13
C THR A 136 -6.83 6.09 -5.55
N VAL A 137 -6.86 4.86 -6.09
CA VAL A 137 -5.92 3.79 -5.72
C VAL A 137 -4.49 4.20 -6.08
N ALA A 138 -4.32 4.81 -7.27
CA ALA A 138 -3.08 5.40 -7.75
C ALA A 138 -2.47 6.38 -6.72
N GLU A 139 -3.24 7.39 -6.31
CA GLU A 139 -2.78 8.39 -5.34
C GLU A 139 -2.35 7.75 -4.01
N SER A 140 -3.12 6.78 -3.52
CA SER A 140 -2.80 6.09 -2.27
C SER A 140 -1.55 5.23 -2.37
N ALA A 141 -1.31 4.57 -3.51
CA ALA A 141 -0.07 3.82 -3.72
C ALA A 141 1.13 4.75 -3.92
N MET A 142 0.95 5.88 -4.60
CA MET A 142 1.98 6.91 -4.74
C MET A 142 2.45 7.42 -3.38
N ILE A 143 1.52 7.88 -2.54
CA ILE A 143 1.82 8.37 -1.19
C ILE A 143 2.58 7.30 -0.39
N ARG A 144 2.15 6.04 -0.47
CA ARG A 144 2.78 4.94 0.25
C ARG A 144 4.20 4.67 -0.24
N ALA A 145 4.41 4.61 -1.54
CA ALA A 145 5.72 4.38 -2.13
C ALA A 145 6.68 5.53 -1.82
N PHE A 146 6.19 6.76 -1.92
CA PHE A 146 6.93 7.97 -1.56
C PHE A 146 7.35 7.97 -0.08
N ASN A 147 6.42 7.65 0.83
CA ASN A 147 6.72 7.55 2.26
C ASN A 147 7.71 6.42 2.59
N ALA A 148 7.63 5.28 1.89
CA ALA A 148 8.58 4.18 2.06
C ALA A 148 9.99 4.59 1.61
N GLN A 149 10.09 5.20 0.42
CA GLN A 149 11.35 5.71 -0.10
C GLN A 149 11.92 6.82 0.80
N PHE A 150 11.08 7.68 1.38
CA PHE A 150 11.50 8.69 2.36
C PHE A 150 12.02 8.09 3.67
N ALA A 151 11.39 7.04 4.19
CA ALA A 151 11.88 6.34 5.36
C ALA A 151 13.27 5.72 5.11
N GLU A 152 13.49 5.14 3.93
CA GLU A 152 14.79 4.60 3.53
C GLU A 152 15.84 5.69 3.32
N TYR A 153 15.49 6.74 2.56
CA TYR A 153 16.36 7.88 2.29
C TYR A 153 16.81 8.58 3.58
N SER A 154 15.88 8.86 4.49
CA SER A 154 16.20 9.50 5.77
C SER A 154 17.07 8.60 6.66
N SER A 155 16.88 7.29 6.63
CA SER A 155 17.74 6.31 7.31
C SER A 155 19.15 6.26 6.71
N GLU A 156 19.26 6.23 5.38
CA GLU A 156 20.57 6.26 4.71
C GLU A 156 21.29 7.60 4.89
N LEU A 157 20.59 8.73 4.83
CA LEU A 157 21.18 10.04 5.15
C LEU A 157 21.70 10.10 6.59
N LYS A 158 20.95 9.58 7.56
CA LYS A 158 21.41 9.50 8.95
C LYS A 158 22.67 8.63 9.07
N ARG A 159 22.69 7.47 8.41
CA ARG A 159 23.86 6.58 8.38
C ARG A 159 25.06 7.23 7.70
N ALA A 160 24.88 7.89 6.56
CA ALA A 160 25.94 8.58 5.84
C ALA A 160 26.52 9.75 6.66
N ARG A 161 25.67 10.53 7.34
CA ARG A 161 26.11 11.59 8.27
C ARG A 161 26.87 11.04 9.47
N ALA A 162 26.46 9.89 9.99
CA ALA A 162 27.17 9.21 11.08
C ALA A 162 28.49 8.56 10.60
N ALA A 163 28.60 8.23 9.32
CA ALA A 163 29.73 7.48 8.76
C ALA A 163 30.83 8.35 8.13
N LEU A 164 30.60 9.63 7.81
CA LEU A 164 31.61 10.39 7.08
C LEU A 164 31.68 11.89 7.43
N GLU A 165 32.86 12.27 7.92
CA GLU A 165 33.43 13.61 7.90
C GLU A 165 33.95 14.02 6.49
N LYS A 166 33.87 13.18 5.43
CA LYS A 166 34.84 13.37 4.32
C LYS A 166 34.56 13.02 2.86
N GLU A 167 33.35 12.93 2.29
CA GLU A 167 33.23 12.85 0.80
C GLU A 167 31.91 13.42 0.28
N SER A 168 31.98 14.53 -0.45
CA SER A 168 30.85 15.18 -1.11
C SER A 168 30.22 14.33 -2.22
N ASP A 169 30.98 13.39 -2.81
CA ASP A 169 30.53 12.52 -3.90
C ASP A 169 29.48 11.48 -3.42
N THR A 170 29.60 11.05 -2.17
CA THR A 170 28.64 10.13 -1.53
C THR A 170 27.24 10.77 -1.40
N GLY A 171 27.18 12.08 -1.14
CA GLY A 171 25.91 12.81 -1.01
C GLY A 171 25.16 12.99 -2.34
N VAL A 172 25.87 13.09 -3.46
CA VAL A 172 25.26 13.17 -4.80
C VAL A 172 24.68 11.81 -5.19
N ARG A 173 25.44 10.73 -4.98
CA ARG A 173 24.99 9.35 -5.25
C ARG A 173 23.75 8.93 -4.44
N ILE A 174 23.63 9.36 -3.18
CA ILE A 174 22.44 9.07 -2.37
C ILE A 174 21.23 9.87 -2.88
N ARG A 175 21.39 11.13 -3.28
CA ARG A 175 20.26 11.92 -3.81
C ARG A 175 19.72 11.33 -5.11
N ASP A 176 20.58 10.92 -6.03
CA ASP A 176 20.14 10.37 -7.31
C ASP A 176 19.45 9.00 -7.12
N LYS A 177 19.91 8.19 -6.16
CA LYS A 177 19.31 6.90 -5.79
C LYS A 177 17.88 7.02 -5.27
N TYR A 178 17.61 8.05 -4.46
CA TYR A 178 16.31 8.30 -3.81
C TYR A 178 15.48 9.40 -4.47
N TRP A 179 15.78 9.75 -5.72
CA TRP A 179 14.85 10.52 -6.52
C TRP A 179 13.54 9.70 -6.70
N PRO A 180 12.33 10.28 -6.61
CA PRO A 180 11.99 11.71 -6.52
C PRO A 180 12.07 12.31 -5.11
N VAL A 181 12.09 11.50 -4.05
CA VAL A 181 12.03 11.98 -2.66
C VAL A 181 13.16 12.95 -2.30
N SER A 182 14.35 12.74 -2.85
CA SER A 182 15.50 13.64 -2.64
C SER A 182 15.32 15.04 -3.23
N ALA A 183 14.44 15.20 -4.22
CA ALA A 183 14.07 16.46 -4.85
C ALA A 183 12.83 17.11 -4.21
N PHE A 184 12.18 16.40 -3.28
CA PHE A 184 11.07 16.94 -2.51
C PHE A 184 11.60 17.75 -1.34
N ASP A 185 11.15 19.00 -1.22
CA ASP A 185 11.54 19.85 -0.11
C ASP A 185 10.80 19.45 1.17
N VAL A 186 11.49 18.64 1.96
CA VAL A 186 11.02 18.11 3.25
C VAL A 186 11.04 19.18 4.35
N ALA A 187 11.81 20.26 4.19
CA ALA A 187 11.92 21.31 5.20
C ALA A 187 10.69 22.23 5.25
N ILE A 188 9.97 22.34 4.13
CA ILE A 188 8.77 23.19 4.00
C ILE A 188 7.49 22.35 4.11
N ASN A 189 7.52 21.09 3.65
CA ASN A 189 6.38 20.18 3.68
C ASN A 189 6.51 19.15 4.81
N VAL A 190 6.01 19.47 6.00
CA VAL A 190 5.61 18.42 6.97
C VAL A 190 4.77 17.42 6.17
N LEU A 191 5.09 16.11 6.21
CA LEU A 191 4.57 15.03 5.36
C LEU A 191 3.02 15.02 5.23
N HIS A 192 2.49 15.97 4.48
CA HIS A 192 1.09 16.08 4.13
C HIS A 192 0.91 15.30 2.85
N GLU A 193 0.00 14.33 2.91
CA GLU A 193 -0.30 13.46 1.78
C GLU A 193 -0.68 14.27 0.52
N GLU A 194 -1.33 15.44 0.69
CA GLU A 194 -1.66 16.34 -0.42
C GLU A 194 -0.43 16.99 -1.06
N ALA A 195 0.55 17.41 -0.26
CA ALA A 195 1.79 17.98 -0.79
C ALA A 195 2.61 16.96 -1.61
N ILE A 196 2.55 15.67 -1.23
CA ILE A 196 3.15 14.59 -2.02
C ILE A 196 2.45 14.48 -3.37
N LEU A 197 1.11 14.49 -3.39
CA LEU A 197 0.35 14.41 -4.63
C LEU A 197 0.59 15.62 -5.53
N ASP A 198 0.53 16.83 -4.98
CA ASP A 198 0.78 18.07 -5.74
C ASP A 198 2.18 18.09 -6.35
N PHE A 199 3.18 17.63 -5.60
CA PHE A 199 4.54 17.49 -6.13
C PHE A 199 4.60 16.49 -7.29
N CYS A 200 3.98 15.32 -7.15
CA CYS A 200 3.99 14.30 -8.19
C CYS A 200 3.13 14.66 -9.42
N ARG A 201 2.13 15.54 -9.27
CA ARG A 201 1.31 16.06 -10.38
C ARG A 201 2.05 17.09 -11.25
N LYS A 202 3.15 17.68 -10.78
CA LYS A 202 3.97 18.60 -11.58
C LYS A 202 4.48 17.88 -12.84
N VAL A 203 4.29 18.49 -14.02
CA VAL A 203 4.62 17.90 -15.33
C VAL A 203 6.07 17.38 -15.38
N GLU A 204 7.02 18.18 -14.92
CA GLU A 204 8.45 17.83 -14.88
C GLU A 204 8.73 16.60 -14.01
N VAL A 205 8.04 16.49 -12.86
CA VAL A 205 8.16 15.36 -11.94
C VAL A 205 7.49 14.12 -12.54
N LYS A 206 6.30 14.28 -13.15
CA LYS A 206 5.57 13.19 -13.82
C LYS A 206 6.43 12.53 -14.90
N CYS A 207 7.05 13.31 -15.79
CA CYS A 207 7.94 12.80 -16.83
C CYS A 207 9.19 12.10 -16.25
N GLY A 208 9.80 12.66 -15.21
CA GLY A 208 10.92 12.01 -14.53
C GLY A 208 10.53 10.70 -13.84
N LEU A 209 9.31 10.63 -13.28
CA LEU A 209 8.81 9.50 -12.50
C LEU A 209 8.69 8.27 -13.38
N TYR A 210 8.20 8.42 -14.62
CA TYR A 210 8.16 7.34 -15.59
C TYR A 210 9.54 6.76 -15.87
N LYS A 211 10.52 7.62 -16.20
CA LYS A 211 11.90 7.19 -16.48
C LYS A 211 12.54 6.49 -15.28
N TYR A 212 12.30 7.01 -14.08
CA TYR A 212 12.81 6.41 -12.84
C TYR A 212 12.22 5.02 -12.58
N VAL A 213 10.90 4.88 -12.69
CA VAL A 213 10.21 3.60 -12.47
C VAL A 213 10.57 2.58 -13.55
N GLU A 214 10.70 3.01 -14.81
CA GLU A 214 11.23 2.19 -15.90
C GLU A 214 12.64 1.67 -15.57
N GLY A 215 13.55 2.55 -15.13
CA GLY A 215 14.89 2.16 -14.68
C GLY A 215 14.90 1.17 -13.51
N LEU A 216 13.97 1.30 -12.55
CA LEU A 216 13.82 0.37 -11.43
C LEU A 216 13.40 -1.03 -11.90
N ILE A 217 12.48 -1.11 -12.87
CA ILE A 217 11.98 -2.37 -13.42
C ILE A 217 13.06 -3.06 -14.25
N GLU A 218 13.79 -2.29 -15.06
CA GLU A 218 14.91 -2.78 -15.86
C GLU A 218 16.13 -3.16 -15.01
N ARG A 219 16.05 -3.02 -13.67
CA ARG A 219 17.12 -3.27 -12.70
C ARG A 219 18.37 -2.42 -12.94
N LYS A 220 18.25 -1.33 -13.69
CA LYS A 220 19.34 -0.38 -13.93
C LYS A 220 19.63 0.48 -12.69
N THR A 221 18.64 0.63 -11.81
CA THR A 221 18.76 1.33 -10.52
C THR A 221 18.69 0.37 -9.34
N VAL A 222 19.67 0.50 -8.44
CA VAL A 222 19.87 -0.36 -7.27
C VAL A 222 19.06 0.15 -6.07
N CYS A 223 18.39 -0.77 -5.37
CA CYS A 223 17.79 -0.61 -4.02
C CYS A 223 16.42 0.05 -3.86
N PHE A 224 15.43 -0.25 -4.71
CA PHE A 224 14.03 -0.19 -4.24
C PHE A 224 13.45 -1.60 -4.14
N ALA A 225 12.63 -1.86 -3.13
CA ALA A 225 11.92 -3.13 -3.01
C ALA A 225 11.11 -3.34 -4.30
N LEU A 226 11.53 -4.27 -5.17
CA LEU A 226 10.93 -4.54 -6.49
C LEU A 226 9.40 -4.57 -6.47
N ARG A 227 8.80 -5.03 -5.37
CA ARG A 227 7.34 -5.09 -5.16
C ARG A 227 6.65 -3.72 -5.11
N GLU A 228 7.32 -2.69 -4.59
CA GLU A 228 6.76 -1.33 -4.56
C GLU A 228 7.04 -0.61 -5.91
N ALA A 229 8.03 -1.04 -6.70
CA ALA A 229 8.26 -0.55 -8.06
C ALA A 229 7.10 -0.97 -9.00
N ASP A 230 6.63 -2.21 -8.89
CA ASP A 230 5.46 -2.69 -9.65
C ASP A 230 4.18 -1.91 -9.30
N ASN A 231 4.01 -1.57 -8.01
CA ASN A 231 2.93 -0.68 -7.56
C ASN A 231 3.07 0.71 -8.18
N LEU A 232 4.27 1.31 -8.13
CA LEU A 232 4.55 2.61 -8.75
C LEU A 232 4.30 2.61 -10.27
N ARG A 233 4.63 1.51 -10.97
CA ARG A 233 4.34 1.38 -12.40
C ARG A 233 2.84 1.43 -12.68
N THR A 234 2.07 0.73 -11.87
CA THR A 234 0.61 0.66 -12.00
C THR A 234 -0.01 2.02 -11.70
N VAL A 235 0.45 2.68 -10.63
CA VAL A 235 0.10 4.07 -10.28
C VAL A 235 0.36 5.02 -11.43
N LEU A 236 1.54 4.95 -12.05
CA LEU A 236 1.91 5.84 -13.14
C LEU A 236 1.01 5.64 -14.36
N LYS A 237 0.76 4.38 -14.77
CA LYS A 237 -0.20 4.07 -15.84
C LYS A 237 -1.60 4.61 -15.55
N GLU A 238 -2.07 4.48 -14.31
CA GLU A 238 -3.37 5.03 -13.90
C GLU A 238 -3.34 6.57 -13.96
N MET A 239 -2.28 7.24 -13.52
CA MET A 239 -2.12 8.71 -13.63
C MET A 239 -1.98 9.21 -15.08
N GLU A 240 -1.56 8.36 -16.01
CA GLU A 240 -1.63 8.63 -17.45
C GLU A 240 -3.08 8.69 -17.92
N SER A 241 -3.92 7.78 -17.41
CA SER A 241 -5.34 7.68 -17.79
C SER A 241 -6.22 8.81 -17.24
N PHE A 242 -5.73 9.60 -16.26
CA PHE A 242 -6.50 10.66 -15.62
C PHE A 242 -6.46 12.02 -16.31
N GLU A 243 -5.52 12.33 -17.22
CA GLU A 243 -5.63 13.53 -18.09
C GLU A 243 -4.56 13.61 -19.21
N VAL A 244 -5.10 13.73 -20.44
CA VAL A 244 -4.65 14.36 -21.70
C VAL A 244 -3.37 13.88 -22.39
N LEU A 245 -3.58 13.43 -23.65
CA LEU A 245 -2.63 13.23 -24.75
C LEU A 245 -1.18 13.58 -24.42
N VAL A 246 -0.39 12.54 -24.15
CA VAL A 246 1.04 12.60 -24.44
C VAL A 246 1.14 12.65 -25.96
N SER A 247 1.02 13.85 -26.55
CA SER A 247 1.56 14.05 -27.89
C SER A 247 3.04 13.67 -27.77
N SER A 248 3.48 12.76 -28.63
CA SER A 248 4.86 12.31 -28.71
C SER A 248 5.76 13.51 -29.04
N MET A 249 6.14 14.29 -28.04
CA MET A 249 7.30 15.15 -28.15
C MET A 249 8.51 14.29 -27.85
N ASP A 250 8.93 13.63 -28.93
CA ASP A 250 10.32 13.29 -29.17
C ASP A 250 11.12 14.58 -29.00
N GLY A 251 11.81 14.69 -27.86
CA GLY A 251 12.32 15.96 -27.37
C GLY A 251 13.19 15.76 -26.14
N ASN A 252 14.32 15.09 -26.34
CA ASN A 252 15.54 15.17 -25.51
C ASN A 252 15.34 15.65 -24.06
N CYS A 253 14.82 14.79 -23.16
CA CYS A 253 15.24 14.92 -21.76
C CYS A 253 16.57 14.19 -21.62
N LEU A 254 17.64 14.93 -21.95
CA LEU A 254 19.01 14.59 -21.65
C LEU A 254 19.15 14.44 -20.14
N VAL A 255 19.12 13.19 -19.68
CA VAL A 255 19.73 12.79 -18.41
C VAL A 255 21.23 12.87 -18.66
N GLY A 256 21.80 14.06 -18.44
CA GLY A 256 23.22 14.30 -18.61
C GLY A 256 23.50 15.61 -19.31
N ASP A 257 23.29 16.73 -18.64
CA ASP A 257 24.22 17.83 -18.84
C ASP A 257 24.44 18.63 -17.56
N LYS A 258 25.68 19.08 -17.42
CA LYS A 258 26.30 19.64 -16.22
C LYS A 258 25.42 20.68 -15.53
N ARG A 259 25.25 20.52 -14.21
CA ARG A 259 24.73 21.57 -13.31
C ARG A 259 25.59 22.83 -13.48
N LYS A 260 25.01 23.88 -14.05
CA LYS A 260 25.44 25.24 -13.75
C LYS A 260 24.89 25.60 -12.39
N ASP A 261 25.79 25.98 -11.49
CA ASP A 261 25.49 26.63 -10.22
C ASP A 261 24.50 27.78 -10.45
N ILE A 262 23.34 27.71 -9.79
CA ILE A 262 22.58 28.92 -9.48
C ILE A 262 23.26 29.50 -8.24
N GLY A 263 24.27 30.32 -8.53
CA GLY A 263 25.08 31.02 -7.55
C GLY A 263 24.26 32.05 -6.77
N SER A 264 24.59 32.12 -5.49
CA SER A 264 24.61 33.31 -4.64
C SER A 264 24.69 34.61 -5.44
N VAL A 265 23.67 35.46 -5.32
CA VAL A 265 23.76 36.86 -5.75
C VAL A 265 24.49 37.64 -4.65
N LEU A 266 25.81 37.75 -4.84
CA LEU A 266 26.66 38.80 -4.27
C LEU A 266 26.64 39.97 -5.27
N GLY A 267 25.99 41.07 -4.91
CA GLY A 267 26.10 42.34 -5.63
C GLY A 267 27.10 43.25 -4.93
N HIS A 268 28.14 43.69 -5.65
CA HIS A 268 29.12 44.68 -5.20
C HIS A 268 29.24 45.85 -6.20
N GLY A 269 29.40 47.06 -5.65
CA GLY A 269 29.96 48.26 -6.31
C GLY A 269 28.95 49.41 -6.47
N GLY A 270 29.12 50.61 -5.92
CA GLY A 270 30.27 51.21 -5.23
C GLY A 270 29.93 52.54 -4.53
N GLU A 271 30.76 52.85 -3.54
CA GLU A 271 31.27 54.15 -3.06
C GLU A 271 30.37 55.40 -2.99
N SER A 272 30.12 55.90 -1.77
CA SER A 272 30.74 57.14 -1.26
C SER A 272 30.31 57.50 0.18
N SER A 273 31.31 57.72 1.03
CA SER A 273 31.45 58.73 2.11
C SER A 273 30.20 59.28 2.84
N SER A 274 30.19 59.18 4.19
CA SER A 274 30.22 60.34 5.13
C SER A 274 29.51 60.09 6.48
N LYS A 275 30.31 60.14 7.56
CA LYS A 275 30.05 60.67 8.92
C LYS A 275 28.73 60.33 9.68
N ARG A 276 28.95 59.62 10.81
CA ARG A 276 28.75 60.07 12.21
C ARG A 276 27.36 60.62 12.59
N GLU A 277 26.61 59.90 13.43
CA GLU A 277 26.17 60.44 14.74
C GLU A 277 25.59 59.38 15.69
N ARG A 278 26.04 59.44 16.95
CA ARG A 278 25.39 58.86 18.13
C ARG A 278 24.11 59.64 18.42
N ARG A 279 23.06 58.99 18.93
CA ARG A 279 22.30 59.50 20.09
C ARG A 279 21.40 58.44 20.73
N LEU A 280 21.55 58.36 22.05
CA LEU A 280 20.61 57.76 23.01
C LEU A 280 19.22 58.42 22.89
N THR A 281 18.17 57.66 23.23
CA THR A 281 17.26 58.08 24.31
C THR A 281 16.40 56.90 24.78
N CYS A 282 16.38 56.77 26.10
CA CYS A 282 15.49 55.95 26.91
C CYS A 282 14.14 56.65 27.02
N THR A 283 13.03 55.90 26.90
CA THR A 283 11.77 56.24 27.55
C THR A 283 11.13 54.99 28.15
N LYS A 284 11.12 55.01 29.48
CA LYS A 284 10.38 54.17 30.44
C LYS A 284 8.87 54.47 30.37
N LYS A 285 8.08 53.57 30.99
CA LYS A 285 6.67 53.67 31.45
C LYS A 285 5.65 52.91 30.58
N ASP A 286 4.74 52.08 31.07
CA ASP A 286 4.30 51.75 32.44
C ASP A 286 3.76 50.31 32.50
N ILE A 287 4.03 49.61 33.59
CA ILE A 287 3.37 48.36 34.01
C ILE A 287 2.36 48.75 35.07
N GLY A 288 1.07 48.52 34.82
CA GLY A 288 -0.03 48.64 35.79
C GLY A 288 -0.49 47.26 36.29
N PRO A 289 -0.88 47.11 37.58
CA PRO A 289 -0.98 45.80 38.24
C PRO A 289 -2.40 45.21 38.20
N VAL A 290 -2.50 43.88 38.11
CA VAL A 290 -3.74 43.14 38.39
C VAL A 290 -3.62 42.54 39.79
N LEU A 291 -4.44 43.05 40.70
CA LEU A 291 -4.74 42.49 42.01
C LEU A 291 -5.69 41.29 41.83
N GLY A 292 -5.33 40.15 42.41
CA GLY A 292 -6.20 38.99 42.56
C GLY A 292 -5.90 38.31 43.90
N HIS A 293 -6.62 38.73 44.95
CA HIS A 293 -6.75 38.01 46.21
C HIS A 293 -7.88 36.99 46.08
N GLY A 294 -7.67 35.78 46.61
CA GLY A 294 -8.77 34.86 46.89
C GLY A 294 -8.29 33.43 47.01
N ARG A 295 -8.37 32.91 48.23
CA ARG A 295 -8.15 31.51 48.63
C ARG A 295 -8.98 30.51 47.83
#